data_AF-A0A0R0AME0-F1
#
_entry.id   AF-A0A0R0AME0-F1
#
_cell.length_a   1.000
_cell.length_b   1.000
_cell.length_c   1.000
_cell.angle_alpha   90.00
_cell.angle_beta   90.00
_cell.angle_gamma   90.00
#
_symmetry.space_group_name_H-M   'P 1'
#
loop_
_entity.id
_entity.type
_entity.pdbx_description
1 polymer ?
#
loop_
_entity_poly.entity_id
_entity_poly.type
_entity_poly.pdbx_seq_one_letter_code
_entity_poly.pdbx_strand_id
1 'polypeptide(L)'
;MLLSALLLLASGDACAQAKQTAQGAQTFLIGITQGGGQAGIFPRYAVLGQSNFNGAPGMLNAWLKSMDSLNEAGNPDPCVTRLLEIDSRAPGVWAQGIRWSITAPGVGYSAPITAFPMPRYIHWGKASIARVVYSYDESGTDRTEYIVARYMRPGEKTADALVIGASDSGMVDRIEYAMKFLQASCDTSVSTGF
;
A
#
# COMPACT_ATOMS: atom_id res chain seq x y z
N MET A 1 52.28 47.08 14.91
CA MET A 1 50.80 47.03 14.94
C MET A 1 50.36 45.77 14.20
N LEU A 2 50.04 44.71 14.94
CA LEU A 2 49.55 43.43 14.42
C LEU A 2 48.04 43.36 14.70
N LEU A 3 47.21 43.43 13.65
CA LEU A 3 45.79 43.08 13.75
C LEU A 3 45.66 41.60 13.39
N SER A 4 45.40 40.76 14.39
CA SER A 4 44.97 39.38 14.21
C SER A 4 43.44 39.36 14.13
N ALA A 5 42.90 39.02 12.95
CA ALA A 5 41.47 38.78 12.78
C ALA A 5 41.15 37.34 13.20
N LEU A 6 40.38 37.20 14.28
CA LEU A 6 39.83 35.92 14.75
C LEU A 6 38.62 35.57 13.86
N LEU A 7 38.75 34.58 12.99
CA LEU A 7 37.62 33.99 12.26
C LEU A 7 36.93 32.98 13.20
N LEU A 8 35.77 33.33 13.76
CA LEU A 8 34.89 32.35 14.42
C LEU A 8 34.17 31.54 13.33
N LEU A 9 34.58 30.28 13.18
CA LEU A 9 33.80 29.26 12.48
C LEU A 9 32.60 28.91 13.35
N ALA A 10 31.42 29.39 12.96
CA ALA A 10 30.16 28.90 13.49
C ALA A 10 29.93 27.49 12.94
N SER A 11 30.19 26.48 13.77
CA SER A 11 29.76 25.11 13.54
C SER A 11 28.24 25.08 13.56
N GLY A 12 27.60 25.17 12.39
CA GLY A 12 26.16 24.95 12.28
C GLY A 12 25.85 23.53 12.75
N ASP A 13 25.00 23.40 13.76
CA ASP A 13 24.38 22.14 14.14
C ASP A 13 23.74 21.55 12.87
N ALA A 14 24.37 20.52 12.33
CA ALA A 14 23.75 19.70 11.30
C ALA A 14 22.49 19.10 11.92
N CYS A 15 21.32 19.65 11.57
CA CYS A 15 20.03 19.05 11.89
C CYS A 15 20.09 17.58 11.49
N ALA A 16 20.23 16.69 12.48
CA ALA A 16 20.18 15.26 12.27
C ALA A 16 18.85 14.95 11.61
N GLN A 17 18.89 14.52 10.36
CA GLN A 17 17.72 14.14 9.59
C GLN A 17 16.96 13.08 10.42
N ALA A 18 15.71 13.38 10.79
CA ALA A 18 14.93 12.51 11.66
C ALA A 18 14.98 11.07 11.11
N LYS A 19 15.46 10.12 11.92
CA LYS A 19 15.63 8.73 11.52
C LYS A 19 14.27 8.18 11.08
N GLN A 20 14.18 7.67 9.87
CA GLN A 20 12.98 6.99 9.40
C GLN A 20 12.78 5.71 10.22
N THR A 21 11.56 5.49 10.69
CA THR A 21 11.18 4.34 11.52
C THR A 21 10.00 3.62 10.90
N ALA A 22 9.85 2.31 11.19
CA ALA A 22 8.69 1.55 10.74
C ALA A 22 7.39 2.19 11.23
N GLN A 23 7.38 2.66 12.48
CA GLN A 23 6.26 3.42 13.03
C GLN A 23 5.95 4.68 12.21
N GLY A 24 6.96 5.45 11.79
CA GLY A 24 6.77 6.64 10.97
C GLY A 24 6.18 6.33 9.60
N ALA A 25 6.70 5.29 8.93
CA ALA A 25 6.17 4.84 7.64
C ALA A 25 4.71 4.32 7.76
N GLN A 26 4.42 3.58 8.83
CA GLN A 26 3.07 3.07 9.11
C GLN A 26 2.10 4.22 9.38
N THR A 27 2.48 5.19 10.22
CA THR A 27 1.70 6.40 10.48
C THR A 27 1.45 7.20 9.20
N PHE A 28 2.45 7.31 8.32
CA PHE A 28 2.28 7.95 7.02
C PHE A 28 1.21 7.26 6.16
N LEU A 29 1.29 5.93 6.00
CA LEU A 29 0.32 5.18 5.20
C LEU A 29 -1.10 5.27 5.79
N ILE A 30 -1.23 5.16 7.12
CA ILE A 30 -2.51 5.33 7.83
C ILE A 30 -3.06 6.74 7.60
N GLY A 31 -2.22 7.76 7.75
CA GLY A 31 -2.59 9.16 7.57
C GLY A 31 -3.14 9.46 6.17
N ILE A 32 -2.49 8.97 5.11
CA ILE A 32 -2.99 9.18 3.74
C ILE A 32 -4.26 8.38 3.41
N THR A 33 -4.48 7.26 4.11
CA THR A 33 -5.67 6.42 3.91
C THR A 33 -6.88 6.97 4.68
N GLN A 34 -6.68 7.38 5.93
CA GLN A 34 -7.73 7.89 6.82
C GLN A 34 -7.99 9.39 6.64
N GLY A 35 -7.06 10.13 6.03
CA GLY A 35 -7.15 11.58 5.81
C GLY A 35 -8.29 12.03 4.89
N GLY A 36 -9.24 11.14 4.58
CA GLY A 36 -10.52 11.48 3.95
C GLY A 36 -10.33 12.14 2.60
N GLY A 37 -9.73 11.43 1.64
CA GLY A 37 -9.64 11.92 0.28
C GLY A 37 -8.84 13.21 0.15
N GLN A 38 -7.56 13.20 0.57
CA GLN A 38 -6.62 14.08 -0.11
C GLN A 38 -6.82 13.86 -1.61
N ALA A 39 -7.15 14.94 -2.33
CA ALA A 39 -7.53 14.87 -3.72
C ALA A 39 -6.46 14.08 -4.48
N GLY A 40 -6.86 12.94 -5.05
CA GLY A 40 -5.95 12.08 -5.77
C GLY A 40 -5.21 11.01 -4.96
N ILE A 41 -5.69 10.55 -3.79
CA ILE A 41 -5.22 9.30 -3.14
C ILE A 41 -6.30 8.24 -3.20
N PHE A 42 -5.92 7.02 -3.59
CA PHE A 42 -6.87 5.96 -3.91
C PHE A 42 -6.58 4.65 -3.18
N PRO A 43 -6.85 4.55 -1.87
CA PRO A 43 -6.60 3.35 -1.09
C PRO A 43 -7.69 2.29 -1.34
N ARG A 44 -7.26 1.05 -1.54
CA ARG A 44 -8.11 -0.09 -1.88
C ARG A 44 -7.65 -1.33 -1.14
N TYR A 45 -8.61 -2.15 -0.76
CA TYR A 45 -8.37 -3.55 -0.43
C TYR A 45 -8.56 -4.38 -1.70
N ALA A 46 -7.72 -5.39 -1.85
CA ALA A 46 -7.77 -6.29 -2.97
C ALA A 46 -7.55 -7.75 -2.56
N VAL A 47 -8.16 -8.64 -3.34
CA VAL A 47 -7.98 -10.09 -3.24
C VAL A 47 -7.49 -10.62 -4.58
N LEU A 48 -6.32 -11.22 -4.57
CA LEU A 48 -5.70 -11.78 -5.77
C LEU A 48 -6.11 -13.24 -5.95
N GLY A 49 -6.33 -13.65 -7.20
CA GLY A 49 -6.67 -15.03 -7.56
C GLY A 49 -8.15 -15.39 -7.35
N GLN A 50 -9.03 -14.39 -7.25
CA GLN A 50 -10.48 -14.60 -7.07
C GLN A 50 -11.32 -14.07 -8.22
N SER A 51 -10.73 -13.33 -9.14
CA SER A 51 -11.42 -12.81 -10.32
C SER A 51 -10.62 -13.05 -11.58
N ASN A 52 -11.29 -12.93 -12.71
CA ASN A 52 -10.72 -12.96 -14.04
C ASN A 52 -11.55 -12.08 -14.99
N PHE A 53 -10.96 -11.72 -16.12
CA PHE A 53 -11.65 -11.15 -17.27
C PHE A 53 -11.31 -11.98 -18.50
N ASN A 54 -12.32 -12.58 -19.13
CA ASN A 54 -12.15 -13.50 -20.26
C ASN A 54 -11.10 -14.59 -19.99
N GLY A 55 -11.08 -15.14 -18.78
CA GLY A 55 -10.13 -16.16 -18.34
C GLY A 55 -8.75 -15.64 -17.92
N ALA A 56 -8.41 -14.37 -18.19
CA ALA A 56 -7.17 -13.77 -17.70
C ALA A 56 -7.27 -13.46 -16.20
N PRO A 57 -6.31 -13.89 -15.36
CA PRO A 57 -6.35 -13.63 -13.92
C PRO A 57 -6.50 -12.15 -13.60
N GLY A 58 -7.35 -11.86 -12.63
CA GLY A 58 -7.64 -10.52 -12.14
C GLY A 58 -7.54 -10.40 -10.63
N MET A 59 -7.70 -9.16 -10.18
CA MET A 59 -7.73 -8.78 -8.78
C MET A 59 -9.10 -8.18 -8.46
N LEU A 60 -9.83 -8.80 -7.54
CA LEU A 60 -11.09 -8.25 -7.03
C LEU A 60 -10.74 -7.18 -6.00
N ASN A 61 -11.27 -5.97 -6.14
CA ASN A 61 -10.93 -4.87 -5.24
C ASN A 61 -12.14 -4.03 -4.83
N ALA A 62 -12.01 -3.35 -3.70
CA ALA A 62 -12.96 -2.39 -3.17
C ALA A 62 -12.21 -1.23 -2.52
N TRP A 63 -12.87 -0.08 -2.37
CA TRP A 63 -12.28 1.05 -1.65
C TRP A 63 -12.01 0.68 -0.20
N LEU A 64 -10.83 1.00 0.30
CA LEU A 64 -10.48 0.84 1.70
C LEU A 64 -10.86 2.13 2.43
N LYS A 65 -11.65 2.02 3.49
CA LYS A 65 -12.11 3.17 4.26
C LYS A 65 -11.23 3.45 5.47
N SER A 66 -10.72 2.40 6.11
CA SER A 66 -9.92 2.54 7.32
C SER A 66 -8.95 1.39 7.50
N MET A 67 -7.82 1.71 8.13
CA MET A 67 -6.81 0.76 8.56
C MET A 67 -6.06 1.31 9.78
N ASP A 68 -5.43 0.45 10.55
CA ASP A 68 -4.54 0.83 11.65
C ASP A 68 -3.31 -0.09 11.72
N SER A 69 -2.56 -0.01 12.82
CA SER A 69 -1.35 -0.80 13.07
C SER A 69 -1.49 -1.70 14.29
N LEU A 70 -2.67 -2.29 14.52
CA LEU A 70 -2.83 -3.31 15.57
C LEU A 70 -2.67 -4.70 14.97
N ASN A 71 -1.93 -5.58 15.65
CA ASN A 71 -1.83 -6.98 15.26
C ASN A 71 -3.08 -7.79 15.65
N GLU A 72 -3.06 -9.09 15.39
CA GLU A 72 -4.18 -10.01 15.68
C GLU A 72 -4.51 -10.09 17.18
N ALA A 73 -3.55 -9.81 18.06
CA ALA A 73 -3.76 -9.74 19.51
C ALA A 73 -4.28 -8.38 19.98
N GLY A 74 -4.47 -7.41 19.08
CA GLY A 74 -4.92 -6.05 19.40
C GLY A 74 -3.82 -5.12 19.93
N ASN A 75 -2.54 -5.54 19.86
CA ASN A 75 -1.42 -4.73 20.31
C ASN A 75 -0.86 -3.88 19.17
N PRO A 76 -0.38 -2.65 19.43
CA PRO A 76 0.33 -1.86 18.43
C PRO A 76 1.56 -2.60 17.90
N ASP A 77 1.65 -2.70 16.57
CA ASP A 77 2.75 -3.33 15.86
C ASP A 77 3.00 -2.59 14.53
N PRO A 78 4.13 -1.88 14.37
CA PRO A 78 4.42 -1.17 13.13
C PRO A 78 4.70 -2.10 11.94
N CYS A 79 4.91 -3.40 12.19
CA CYS A 79 5.16 -4.41 11.16
C CYS A 79 3.90 -5.09 10.64
N VAL A 80 2.74 -4.68 11.14
CA VAL A 80 1.43 -5.15 10.70
C VAL A 80 0.54 -3.97 10.35
N THR A 81 -0.09 -4.03 9.17
CA THR A 81 -1.26 -3.19 8.87
C THR A 81 -2.51 -4.00 9.01
N ARG A 82 -3.46 -3.51 9.80
CA ARG A 82 -4.80 -4.09 9.89
C ARG A 82 -5.77 -3.24 9.08
N LEU A 83 -6.28 -3.82 8.01
CA LEU A 83 -7.35 -3.28 7.18
C LEU A 83 -8.68 -3.53 7.90
N LEU A 84 -9.49 -2.49 8.11
CA LEU A 84 -10.66 -2.56 8.99
C LEU A 84 -11.99 -2.55 8.25
N GLU A 85 -12.16 -1.63 7.31
CA GLU A 85 -13.43 -1.42 6.64
C GLU A 85 -13.23 -1.16 5.15
N ILE A 86 -14.10 -1.75 4.33
CA ILE A 86 -14.16 -1.53 2.88
C ILE A 86 -15.51 -0.96 2.47
N ASP A 87 -15.55 -0.21 1.38
CA ASP A 87 -16.79 0.09 0.68
C ASP A 87 -17.11 -1.01 -0.34
N SER A 88 -17.89 -1.99 0.09
CA SER A 88 -18.31 -3.12 -0.74
C SER A 88 -19.41 -2.78 -1.76
N ARG A 89 -19.89 -1.53 -1.83
CA ARG A 89 -20.97 -1.11 -2.75
C ARG A 89 -20.52 -0.97 -4.20
N ALA A 90 -19.22 -0.73 -4.44
CA ALA A 90 -18.68 -0.51 -5.78
C ALA A 90 -17.36 -1.28 -6.01
N PRO A 91 -17.37 -2.62 -5.88
CA PRO A 91 -16.18 -3.41 -6.18
C PRO A 91 -15.82 -3.31 -7.67
N GLY A 92 -14.56 -3.61 -7.99
CA GLY A 92 -14.07 -3.70 -9.35
C GLY A 92 -13.18 -4.92 -9.55
N VAL A 93 -12.94 -5.26 -10.81
CA VAL A 93 -11.96 -6.28 -11.20
C VAL A 93 -10.85 -5.59 -11.98
N TRP A 94 -9.61 -5.76 -11.55
CA TRP A 94 -8.45 -5.30 -12.30
C TRP A 94 -7.82 -6.47 -13.03
N ALA A 95 -7.83 -6.41 -14.36
CA ALA A 95 -7.30 -7.46 -15.23
C ALA A 95 -6.77 -6.83 -16.51
N GLN A 96 -5.65 -7.36 -17.03
CA GLN A 96 -5.04 -6.90 -18.29
C GLN A 96 -4.73 -5.39 -18.33
N GLY A 97 -4.39 -4.80 -17.18
CA GLY A 97 -4.09 -3.37 -17.09
C GLY A 97 -5.32 -2.46 -17.12
N ILE A 98 -6.54 -3.00 -17.05
CA ILE A 98 -7.81 -2.24 -17.07
C ILE A 98 -8.64 -2.55 -15.82
N ARG A 99 -9.38 -1.55 -15.33
CA ARG A 99 -10.43 -1.72 -14.33
C ARG A 99 -11.79 -1.97 -14.98
N TRP A 100 -12.33 -3.14 -14.70
CA TRP A 100 -13.65 -3.58 -15.12
C TRP A 100 -14.68 -3.41 -14.01
N SER A 101 -15.91 -3.05 -14.40
CA SER A 101 -17.08 -3.21 -13.52
C SER A 101 -17.28 -4.70 -13.22
N ILE A 102 -17.68 -5.05 -12.00
CA ILE A 102 -18.01 -6.44 -11.64
C ILE A 102 -19.17 -7.04 -12.45
N THR A 103 -19.98 -6.20 -13.11
CA THR A 103 -21.10 -6.61 -13.96
C THR A 103 -20.74 -6.58 -15.45
N ALA A 104 -19.50 -6.23 -15.82
CA ALA A 104 -19.09 -6.19 -17.21
C ALA A 104 -19.10 -7.60 -17.82
N PRO A 105 -19.53 -7.77 -19.08
CA PRO A 105 -19.40 -9.03 -19.79
C PRO A 105 -17.96 -9.54 -19.77
N GLY A 106 -17.77 -10.83 -19.52
CA GLY A 106 -16.44 -11.44 -19.44
C GLY A 106 -15.79 -11.39 -18.06
N VAL A 107 -16.32 -10.60 -17.10
CA VAL A 107 -15.86 -10.65 -15.71
C VAL A 107 -16.39 -11.90 -15.02
N GLY A 108 -15.48 -12.70 -14.46
CA GLY A 108 -15.79 -13.82 -13.60
C GLY A 108 -15.13 -13.66 -12.23
N TYR A 109 -15.77 -14.14 -11.17
CA TYR A 109 -15.15 -14.26 -9.85
C TYR A 109 -15.74 -15.42 -9.06
N SER A 110 -14.89 -16.09 -8.28
CA SER A 110 -15.27 -17.28 -7.51
C SER A 110 -16.02 -16.94 -6.22
N ALA A 111 -15.86 -15.73 -5.71
CA ALA A 111 -16.54 -15.23 -4.51
C ALA A 111 -16.70 -13.70 -4.56
N PRO A 112 -17.80 -13.14 -4.05
CA PRO A 112 -17.96 -11.69 -3.95
C PRO A 112 -16.99 -11.11 -2.91
N ILE A 113 -16.71 -9.80 -2.98
CA ILE A 113 -15.75 -9.16 -2.04
C ILE A 113 -16.23 -9.26 -0.58
N THR A 114 -17.54 -9.36 -0.35
CA THR A 114 -18.13 -9.55 0.98
C THR A 114 -17.86 -10.93 1.59
N ALA A 115 -17.40 -11.91 0.80
CA ALA A 115 -16.96 -13.21 1.31
C ALA A 115 -15.59 -13.15 2.01
N PHE A 116 -14.93 -11.98 2.00
CA PHE A 116 -13.65 -11.75 2.65
C PHE A 116 -13.87 -10.87 3.89
N PRO A 117 -14.20 -11.46 5.05
CA PRO A 117 -14.52 -10.70 6.25
C PRO A 117 -13.30 -9.89 6.72
N MET A 118 -13.58 -8.68 7.18
CA MET A 118 -12.61 -7.81 7.84
C MET A 118 -12.57 -8.14 9.35
N PRO A 119 -11.46 -7.87 10.07
CA PRO A 119 -10.23 -7.27 9.57
C PRO A 119 -9.37 -8.22 8.74
N ARG A 120 -8.56 -7.62 7.85
CA ARG A 120 -7.49 -8.30 7.11
C ARG A 120 -6.14 -7.71 7.49
N TYR A 121 -5.08 -8.48 7.36
CA TYR A 121 -3.76 -8.10 7.86
C TYR A 121 -2.73 -8.16 6.75
N ILE A 122 -1.88 -7.14 6.66
CA ILE A 122 -0.67 -7.14 5.84
C ILE A 122 0.52 -7.21 6.79
N HIS A 123 1.21 -8.34 6.76
CA HIS A 123 2.45 -8.55 7.50
C HIS A 123 3.62 -8.08 6.63
N TRP A 124 4.18 -6.91 6.95
CA TRP A 124 5.10 -6.20 6.05
C TRP A 124 6.36 -7.00 5.73
N GLY A 125 6.98 -7.65 6.73
CA GLY A 125 8.17 -8.49 6.52
C GLY A 125 7.95 -9.74 5.66
N LYS A 126 6.69 -10.07 5.34
CA LYS A 126 6.29 -11.19 4.47
C LYS A 126 5.53 -10.72 3.23
N ALA A 127 5.33 -9.41 3.09
CA ALA A 127 4.64 -8.84 1.96
C ALA A 127 5.59 -8.78 0.75
N SER A 128 5.02 -8.84 -0.45
CA SER A 128 5.71 -8.44 -1.69
C SER A 128 5.12 -7.13 -2.18
N ILE A 129 6.00 -6.20 -2.54
CA ILE A 129 5.62 -4.85 -2.99
C ILE A 129 5.86 -4.75 -4.49
N ALA A 130 4.86 -4.28 -5.23
CA ALA A 130 4.96 -4.05 -6.66
C ALA A 130 4.29 -2.73 -7.07
N ARG A 131 4.89 -2.02 -8.02
CA ARG A 131 4.23 -0.93 -8.74
C ARG A 131 3.50 -1.51 -9.94
N VAL A 132 2.25 -1.11 -10.13
CA VAL A 132 1.41 -1.52 -11.26
C VAL A 132 0.71 -0.30 -11.85
N VAL A 133 0.36 -0.37 -13.13
CA VAL A 133 -0.37 0.69 -13.84
C VAL A 133 -1.69 0.10 -14.31
N TYR A 134 -2.79 0.75 -13.94
CA TYR A 134 -4.12 0.39 -14.41
C TYR A 134 -4.78 1.59 -15.06
N SER A 135 -5.58 1.32 -16.08
CA SER A 135 -6.48 2.29 -16.67
C SER A 135 -7.93 2.07 -16.25
N TYR A 136 -8.70 3.15 -16.13
CA TYR A 136 -10.14 3.08 -15.86
C TYR A 136 -10.97 2.72 -17.10
N ASP A 137 -10.37 2.73 -18.28
CA ASP A 137 -11.04 2.40 -19.54
C ASP A 137 -10.13 1.58 -20.47
N GLU A 138 -10.72 1.06 -21.54
CA GLU A 138 -10.01 0.30 -22.58
C GLU A 138 -9.12 1.18 -23.47
N SER A 139 -9.36 2.50 -23.50
CA SER A 139 -8.54 3.43 -24.29
C SER A 139 -7.14 3.57 -23.72
N GLY A 140 -6.98 3.28 -22.42
CA GLY A 140 -5.70 3.36 -21.73
C GLY A 140 -5.22 4.79 -21.55
N THR A 141 -6.10 5.78 -21.66
CA THR A 141 -5.78 7.22 -21.58
C THR A 141 -5.75 7.72 -20.14
N ASP A 142 -6.66 7.23 -19.30
CA ASP A 142 -6.65 7.51 -17.86
C ASP A 142 -5.86 6.42 -17.13
N ARG A 143 -4.54 6.57 -17.06
CA ARG A 143 -3.64 5.65 -16.35
C ARG A 143 -3.34 6.16 -14.97
N THR A 144 -3.53 5.30 -13.98
CA THR A 144 -3.13 5.57 -12.58
C THR A 144 -2.08 4.54 -12.16
N GLU A 145 -1.02 5.03 -11.53
CA GLU A 145 -0.02 4.18 -10.88
C GLU A 145 -0.51 3.78 -9.48
N TYR A 146 -0.33 2.50 -9.15
CA TYR A 146 -0.69 1.94 -7.86
C TYR A 146 0.49 1.18 -7.29
N ILE A 147 0.67 1.27 -5.98
CA ILE A 147 1.58 0.41 -5.23
C ILE A 147 0.74 -0.66 -4.53
N VAL A 148 1.09 -1.91 -4.78
CA VAL A 148 0.41 -3.09 -4.26
C VAL A 148 1.33 -3.76 -3.24
N ALA A 149 0.87 -3.85 -2.00
CA ALA A 149 1.44 -4.69 -0.96
C ALA A 149 0.63 -5.98 -0.85
N ARG A 150 1.19 -7.09 -1.32
CA ARG A 150 0.55 -8.41 -1.33
C ARG A 150 1.06 -9.26 -0.18
N TYR A 151 0.16 -9.86 0.58
CA TYR A 151 0.48 -10.84 1.61
C TYR A 151 -0.32 -12.14 1.40
N MET A 152 0.41 -13.26 1.27
CA MET A 152 -0.19 -14.59 1.22
C MET A 152 -0.20 -15.18 2.63
N ARG A 153 -1.39 -15.42 3.18
CA ARG A 153 -1.52 -16.09 4.47
C ARG A 153 -1.08 -17.56 4.36
N PRO A 154 -0.37 -18.10 5.36
CA PRO A 154 0.00 -19.51 5.36
C PRO A 154 -1.22 -20.42 5.17
N GLY A 155 -1.14 -21.33 4.20
CA GLY A 155 -2.22 -22.28 3.88
C GLY A 155 -3.36 -21.72 3.02
N GLU A 156 -3.33 -20.44 2.65
CA GLU A 156 -4.34 -19.85 1.76
C GLU A 156 -3.93 -19.87 0.29
N LYS A 157 -4.94 -19.94 -0.59
CA LYS A 157 -4.77 -19.90 -2.05
C LYS A 157 -4.90 -18.48 -2.61
N THR A 158 -5.40 -17.55 -1.81
CA THR A 158 -5.65 -16.16 -2.16
C THR A 158 -4.76 -15.25 -1.34
N ALA A 159 -4.26 -14.19 -1.96
CA ALA A 159 -3.50 -13.18 -1.23
C ALA A 159 -4.36 -11.95 -0.96
N ASP A 160 -4.27 -11.45 0.27
CA ASP A 160 -4.76 -10.15 0.66
C ASP A 160 -3.81 -9.08 0.13
N ALA A 161 -4.33 -7.94 -0.29
CA ALA A 161 -3.51 -6.82 -0.72
C ALA A 161 -4.05 -5.47 -0.26
N LEU A 162 -3.13 -4.63 0.18
CA LEU A 162 -3.33 -3.19 0.28
C LEU A 162 -2.84 -2.57 -1.03
N VAL A 163 -3.69 -1.79 -1.67
CA VAL A 163 -3.34 -1.07 -2.88
C VAL A 163 -3.56 0.41 -2.68
N ILE A 164 -2.55 1.23 -2.94
CA ILE A 164 -2.68 2.68 -2.83
C ILE A 164 -2.14 3.29 -4.12
N GLY A 165 -3.01 4.02 -4.82
CA GLY A 165 -2.63 4.86 -5.95
C GLY A 165 -2.63 6.32 -5.57
N ALA A 166 -1.95 7.14 -6.38
CA ALA A 166 -2.02 8.58 -6.28
C ALA A 166 -2.04 9.26 -7.65
N SER A 167 -2.66 10.43 -7.75
CA SER A 167 -2.63 11.28 -8.95
C SER A 167 -1.30 12.02 -9.12
N ASP A 168 -0.61 12.29 -8.01
CA ASP A 168 0.73 12.89 -8.00
C ASP A 168 1.80 11.78 -8.00
N SER A 169 2.68 11.77 -9.00
CA SER A 169 3.75 10.76 -9.12
C SER A 169 4.75 10.83 -7.96
N GLY A 170 5.04 12.04 -7.46
CA GLY A 170 5.88 12.21 -6.28
C GLY A 170 5.28 11.55 -5.03
N MET A 171 3.96 11.55 -4.90
CA MET A 171 3.25 10.82 -3.86
C MET A 171 3.28 9.31 -4.08
N VAL A 172 3.15 8.83 -5.32
CA VAL A 172 3.32 7.40 -5.65
C VAL A 172 4.70 6.91 -5.20
N ASP A 173 5.75 7.67 -5.47
CA ASP A 173 7.11 7.36 -5.04
C ASP A 173 7.24 7.28 -3.51
N ARG A 174 6.60 8.21 -2.79
CA ARG A 174 6.58 8.23 -1.31
C ARG A 174 5.83 7.03 -0.73
N ILE A 175 4.71 6.66 -1.34
CA ILE A 175 3.94 5.47 -0.98
C ILE A 175 4.79 4.22 -1.19
N GLU A 176 5.42 4.08 -2.36
CA GLU A 176 6.27 2.93 -2.65
C GLU A 176 7.45 2.85 -1.68
N TYR A 177 8.09 3.98 -1.44
CA TYR A 177 9.18 4.08 -0.47
C TYR A 177 8.74 3.62 0.92
N ALA A 178 7.60 4.12 1.42
CA ALA A 178 7.08 3.74 2.73
C ALA A 178 6.77 2.23 2.82
N MET A 179 6.11 1.66 1.79
CA MET A 179 5.80 0.22 1.77
C MET A 179 7.06 -0.65 1.71
N LYS A 180 8.05 -0.29 0.87
CA LYS A 180 9.34 -1.01 0.79
C LYS A 180 10.16 -0.85 2.06
N PHE A 181 10.15 0.32 2.68
CA PHE A 181 10.83 0.57 3.95
C PHE A 181 10.22 -0.30 5.06
N LEU A 182 8.90 -0.41 5.13
CA LEU A 182 8.21 -1.31 6.07
C LEU A 182 8.55 -2.77 5.79
N GLN A 183 8.53 -3.19 4.52
CA GLN A 183 8.93 -4.53 4.11
C GLN A 183 10.34 -4.86 4.63
N ALA A 184 11.33 -4.03 4.33
CA ALA A 184 12.71 -4.25 4.73
C ALA A 184 12.92 -4.16 6.26
N SER A 185 12.26 -3.22 6.94
CA SER A 185 12.40 -3.02 8.39
C SER A 185 11.80 -4.16 9.21
N CYS A 186 10.81 -4.86 8.65
CA CYS A 186 10.05 -5.90 9.33
C CYS A 186 10.40 -7.31 8.87
N ASP A 187 11.25 -7.44 7.86
CA ASP A 187 11.76 -8.73 7.41
C ASP A 187 12.85 -9.22 8.38
N THR A 188 12.45 -10.12 9.28
CA THR A 188 13.36 -10.74 10.25
C THR A 188 14.27 -11.80 9.62
N SER A 189 14.08 -12.16 8.35
CA SER A 189 14.99 -13.09 7.67
C SER A 189 16.29 -12.41 7.25
N VAL A 190 16.31 -11.08 7.18
CA VAL A 190 17.50 -10.29 6.83
C VAL A 190 18.35 -9.92 8.04
N SER A 191 17.85 -10.12 9.28
CA SER A 191 18.60 -9.81 10.51
C SER A 191 19.80 -10.73 10.76
N THR A 192 20.05 -11.70 9.87
CA THR A 192 21.20 -12.61 9.93
C THR A 192 22.28 -12.34 8.87
N GLY A 193 22.25 -11.24 8.11
CA GLY A 193 23.31 -10.99 7.13
C GLY A 193 23.36 -9.61 6.48
N PHE A 194 24.32 -8.80 6.92
CA PHE A 194 25.23 -7.99 6.10
C PHE A 194 26.64 -8.14 6.66
#